data_AF-A0AAW1NUH1-F1
#
_entry.id   AF-A0AAW1NUH1-F1
#
_cell.length_a   1.000
_cell.length_b   1.000
_cell.length_c   1.000
_cell.angle_alpha   90.00
_cell.angle_beta   90.00
_cell.angle_gamma   90.00
#
_symmetry.space_group_name_H-M   'P 1'
#
loop_
_entity.id
_entity.type
_entity.pdbx_description
1 polymer ?
#
loop_
_entity_poly.entity_id
_entity_poly.type
_entity_poly.pdbx_seq_one_letter_code
_entity_poly.pdbx_strand_id
1 'polypeptide(L)'
;MATLASLADARSVRRGQIASYPSGVILPAAQPPTKRRRLEQVSATRCSASAAHSQGGSDNHAVSRVLREAERAAKDVQRALQHIHELPSARPPGQELPPVLQSAMSIVIYAAAATLLLASHAHSRQAQWLFAAVAGVSMGLYSRKKGYVSTSGAIAAACVGFANQASSIRAPVTLFAFFLSSSKLTKLKEELKSDTEDFKAGGQRDWKQVVCTGLIPTVLAVLSGHQAGFVDLPLGAAAHRAYTALMGGFLGYFACCCGDTWASELGQLSQQQPRLITTFRPVRKGTNGGVTWLGLGASVAGGLFMGLVFWASALASPSLRAQPPLHSAAVRQWSLVLVGALSGLFGSLLDSLLGATVQYTGFNMKTQKITGKPGPDAGE
;
A
#
# COMPACT_ATOMS: atom_id res chain seq x y z
N MET A 1 30.30 -47.25 30.33
CA MET A 1 29.18 -48.08 29.86
C MET A 1 29.06 -47.78 28.36
N ALA A 2 29.56 -48.63 27.46
CA ALA A 2 28.99 -49.94 27.06
C ALA A 2 27.55 -49.72 26.55
N THR A 3 27.21 -50.00 25.29
CA THR A 3 27.58 -51.14 24.39
C THR A 3 27.84 -50.57 22.97
N LEU A 4 28.88 -50.90 22.18
CA LEU A 4 29.23 -52.18 21.53
C LEU A 4 28.05 -52.81 20.74
N ALA A 5 28.21 -53.46 19.58
CA ALA A 5 29.28 -53.48 18.55
C ALA A 5 28.78 -54.31 17.33
N SER A 6 29.35 -54.07 16.14
CA SER A 6 29.79 -55.06 15.10
C SER A 6 29.90 -54.32 13.75
N LEU A 7 31.04 -54.16 13.06
CA LEU A 7 32.07 -55.13 12.59
C LEU A 7 31.47 -56.15 11.59
N ALA A 8 32.08 -56.50 10.45
CA ALA A 8 33.39 -56.16 9.84
C ALA A 8 33.23 -56.15 8.28
N ASP A 9 34.23 -56.04 7.39
CA ASP A 9 35.69 -56.19 7.49
C ASP A 9 36.43 -55.46 6.33
N ALA A 10 37.73 -55.21 6.52
CA ALA A 10 38.82 -55.17 5.51
C ALA A 10 38.80 -54.18 4.32
N ARG A 11 39.91 -53.75 3.68
CA ARG A 11 41.40 -53.72 3.85
C ARG A 11 41.94 -52.81 2.70
N SER A 12 43.08 -52.11 2.71
CA SER A 12 44.05 -51.68 3.75
C SER A 12 45.07 -50.66 3.13
N VAL A 13 46.05 -50.16 3.92
CA VAL A 13 47.43 -49.71 3.54
C VAL A 13 47.61 -48.83 2.27
N ARG A 14 47.84 -47.50 2.35
CA ARG A 14 49.06 -46.70 2.73
C ARG A 14 50.09 -46.47 1.57
N ARG A 15 50.67 -45.25 1.53
CA ARG A 15 51.67 -44.63 0.60
C ARG A 15 51.03 -43.86 -0.58
N GLY A 16 51.39 -42.62 -0.94
CA GLY A 16 52.26 -41.61 -0.29
C GLY A 16 53.55 -41.26 -1.05
N GLN A 17 53.54 -40.17 -1.83
CA GLN A 17 54.64 -39.31 -2.35
C GLN A 17 53.96 -38.24 -3.27
N ILE A 18 54.12 -36.90 -3.19
CA ILE A 18 55.25 -35.95 -3.07
C ILE A 18 55.69 -35.36 -4.45
N ALA A 19 55.83 -34.02 -4.50
CA ALA A 19 56.42 -33.16 -5.56
C ALA A 19 55.67 -33.01 -6.90
N SER A 20 55.89 -31.99 -7.75
CA SER A 20 56.24 -30.54 -7.60
C SER A 20 56.04 -29.85 -8.98
N TYR A 21 55.90 -28.51 -9.01
CA TYR A 21 55.91 -27.63 -10.22
C TYR A 21 57.27 -27.72 -11.00
N PRO A 22 57.45 -27.28 -12.29
CA PRO A 22 56.83 -26.08 -12.91
C PRO A 22 56.58 -26.04 -14.46
N SER A 23 55.98 -24.91 -14.90
CA SER A 23 56.10 -24.13 -16.16
C SER A 23 56.57 -24.71 -17.52
N GLY A 24 55.66 -24.67 -18.52
CA GLY A 24 55.87 -24.02 -19.84
C GLY A 24 56.52 -24.78 -21.02
N VAL A 25 55.91 -24.69 -22.22
CA VAL A 25 56.51 -24.66 -23.60
C VAL A 25 55.38 -24.58 -24.67
N ILE A 26 55.74 -24.30 -25.94
CA ILE A 26 54.93 -23.70 -27.01
C ILE A 26 54.28 -24.71 -28.00
N LEU A 27 53.21 -24.25 -28.68
CA LEU A 27 52.39 -24.83 -29.78
C LEU A 27 53.06 -25.78 -30.80
N PRO A 28 52.27 -26.67 -31.44
CA PRO A 28 51.95 -26.44 -32.86
C PRO A 28 50.46 -26.63 -33.25
N ALA A 29 50.14 -26.39 -34.54
CA ALA A 29 48.79 -26.14 -35.07
C ALA A 29 48.01 -27.38 -35.59
N ALA A 30 46.68 -27.26 -35.62
CA ALA A 30 45.79 -28.05 -36.49
C ALA A 30 44.48 -27.29 -36.82
N GLN A 31 44.16 -27.16 -38.11
CA GLN A 31 42.82 -26.84 -38.65
C GLN A 31 42.29 -28.10 -39.39
N PRO A 32 41.04 -28.12 -39.90
CA PRO A 32 39.75 -27.93 -39.21
C PRO A 32 38.79 -29.11 -39.50
N PRO A 33 37.57 -29.16 -38.91
CA PRO A 33 36.48 -29.95 -39.49
C PRO A 33 35.34 -29.09 -40.04
N THR A 34 35.09 -29.26 -41.33
CA THR A 34 33.96 -28.68 -42.08
C THR A 34 32.61 -29.29 -41.69
N LYS A 35 31.58 -28.45 -41.46
CA LYS A 35 30.19 -28.70 -41.92
C LYS A 35 29.28 -27.47 -41.84
N ARG A 36 29.47 -26.49 -42.73
CA ARG A 36 28.40 -25.55 -43.12
C ARG A 36 27.42 -26.27 -44.05
N ARG A 37 26.18 -26.51 -43.62
CA ARG A 37 24.92 -26.51 -44.43
C ARG A 37 23.73 -27.01 -43.60
N ARG A 38 23.10 -26.09 -42.86
CA ARG A 38 21.72 -26.05 -42.32
C ARG A 38 21.73 -25.19 -41.05
N LEU A 39 21.61 -23.86 -41.22
CA LEU A 39 21.19 -22.89 -40.19
C LEU A 39 21.03 -21.45 -40.74
N GLU A 40 21.31 -21.20 -42.02
CA GLU A 40 21.07 -19.90 -42.70
C GLU A 40 19.62 -19.76 -43.24
N GLN A 41 18.61 -20.19 -42.48
CA GLN A 41 17.19 -20.14 -42.91
C GLN A 41 16.20 -19.58 -41.87
N VAL A 42 16.70 -18.97 -40.78
CA VAL A 42 15.86 -18.41 -39.69
C VAL A 42 16.13 -16.92 -39.43
N SER A 43 17.08 -16.30 -40.16
CA SER A 43 17.55 -14.92 -39.87
C SER A 43 17.27 -13.90 -40.98
N ALA A 44 16.48 -14.25 -41.99
CA ALA A 44 16.23 -13.43 -43.19
C ALA A 44 14.74 -13.10 -43.41
N THR A 45 14.03 -12.66 -42.35
CA THR A 45 12.66 -12.12 -42.47
C THR A 45 12.47 -10.83 -41.66
N ARG A 46 13.37 -9.86 -41.87
CA ARG A 46 13.12 -8.43 -41.60
C ARG A 46 13.14 -7.65 -42.93
N CYS A 47 12.10 -7.82 -43.73
CA CYS A 47 11.76 -6.92 -44.84
C CYS A 47 10.28 -7.06 -45.24
N SER A 48 9.40 -6.43 -44.47
CA SER A 48 8.02 -6.14 -44.89
C SER A 48 7.35 -5.18 -43.90
N ALA A 49 7.92 -3.98 -43.75
CA ALA A 49 7.21 -2.86 -43.17
C ALA A 49 6.34 -2.21 -44.27
N SER A 50 5.17 -2.79 -44.56
CA SER A 50 4.04 -2.09 -45.21
C SER A 50 2.79 -2.99 -45.27
N ALA A 51 1.92 -2.85 -44.26
CA ALA A 51 0.50 -3.26 -44.33
C ALA A 51 -0.27 -2.59 -43.17
N ALA A 52 -0.41 -1.26 -43.24
CA ALA A 52 -1.19 -0.53 -42.26
C ALA A 52 -2.71 -0.68 -42.54
N HIS A 53 -3.35 -1.73 -42.02
CA HIS A 53 -4.80 -1.76 -41.73
C HIS A 53 -5.20 -2.97 -40.85
N SER A 54 -5.67 -2.70 -39.62
CA SER A 54 -6.57 -3.54 -38.77
C SER A 54 -6.41 -3.33 -37.24
N GLN A 55 -6.01 -2.15 -36.77
CA GLN A 55 -5.86 -1.89 -35.31
C GLN A 55 -7.17 -1.90 -34.49
N GLY A 56 -8.35 -1.97 -35.11
CA GLY A 56 -9.64 -2.00 -34.38
C GLY A 56 -10.03 -3.34 -33.73
N GLY A 57 -9.38 -4.45 -34.08
CA GLY A 57 -9.78 -5.80 -33.61
C GLY A 57 -9.12 -6.25 -32.30
N SER A 58 -7.83 -5.92 -32.11
CA SER A 58 -7.03 -6.43 -31.00
C SER A 58 -7.47 -5.87 -29.64
N ASP A 59 -7.70 -4.55 -29.57
CA ASP A 59 -8.03 -3.87 -28.32
C ASP A 59 -9.40 -4.30 -27.78
N ASN A 60 -10.40 -4.49 -28.65
CA ASN A 60 -11.71 -5.04 -28.25
C ASN A 60 -11.62 -6.47 -27.68
N HIS A 61 -10.70 -7.31 -28.20
CA HIS A 61 -10.45 -8.65 -27.66
C HIS A 61 -9.62 -8.66 -26.35
N ALA A 62 -8.82 -7.61 -26.11
CA ALA A 62 -8.13 -7.40 -24.84
C ALA A 62 -9.11 -6.87 -23.77
N VAL A 63 -9.85 -5.80 -24.08
CA VAL A 63 -10.84 -5.19 -23.17
C VAL A 63 -11.93 -6.18 -22.78
N SER A 64 -12.49 -6.94 -23.73
CA SER A 64 -13.49 -7.96 -23.40
C SER A 64 -12.92 -9.14 -22.58
N ARG A 65 -11.61 -9.44 -22.67
CA ARG A 65 -10.96 -10.40 -21.76
C ARG A 65 -10.85 -9.85 -20.35
N VAL A 66 -10.35 -8.62 -20.20
CA VAL A 66 -10.21 -7.93 -18.91
C VAL A 66 -11.57 -7.78 -18.21
N LEU A 67 -12.64 -7.43 -18.94
CA LEU A 67 -13.99 -7.38 -18.39
C LEU A 67 -14.48 -8.75 -17.89
N ARG A 68 -14.26 -9.83 -18.66
CA ARG A 68 -14.62 -11.20 -18.25
C ARG A 68 -13.79 -11.70 -17.05
N GLU A 69 -12.53 -11.30 -16.94
CA GLU A 69 -11.68 -11.64 -15.79
C GLU A 69 -12.09 -10.88 -14.54
N ALA A 70 -12.40 -9.58 -14.65
CA ALA A 70 -12.97 -8.79 -13.56
C ALA A 70 -14.34 -9.33 -13.11
N GLU A 71 -15.20 -9.75 -14.06
CA GLU A 71 -16.49 -10.37 -13.77
C GLU A 71 -16.34 -11.74 -13.09
N ARG A 72 -15.36 -12.56 -13.51
CA ARG A 72 -15.02 -13.82 -12.83
C ARG A 72 -14.53 -13.58 -11.41
N ALA A 73 -13.58 -12.67 -11.21
CA ALA A 73 -13.09 -12.31 -9.88
C ALA A 73 -14.23 -11.79 -8.98
N ALA A 74 -15.14 -10.98 -9.51
CA ALA A 74 -16.32 -10.52 -8.77
C ALA A 74 -17.26 -11.69 -8.40
N LYS A 75 -17.50 -12.63 -9.32
CA LYS A 75 -18.28 -13.86 -9.06
C LYS A 75 -17.60 -14.81 -8.09
N ASP A 76 -16.28 -14.86 -8.06
CA ASP A 76 -15.51 -15.70 -7.13
C ASP A 76 -15.57 -15.12 -5.71
N VAL A 77 -15.45 -13.80 -5.57
CA VAL A 77 -15.71 -13.09 -4.32
C VAL A 77 -17.15 -13.27 -3.88
N GLN A 78 -18.12 -13.12 -4.78
CA GLN A 78 -19.53 -13.30 -4.44
C GLN A 78 -19.85 -14.74 -4.01
N ARG A 79 -19.26 -15.75 -4.66
CA ARG A 79 -19.34 -17.15 -4.23
C ARG A 79 -18.69 -17.38 -2.87
N ALA A 80 -17.51 -16.82 -2.61
CA ALA A 80 -16.88 -16.91 -1.29
C ALA A 80 -17.75 -16.25 -0.18
N LEU A 81 -18.40 -15.11 -0.49
CA LEU A 81 -19.32 -14.43 0.43
C LEU A 81 -20.64 -15.19 0.63
N GLN A 82 -21.17 -15.84 -0.41
CA GLN A 82 -22.33 -16.75 -0.32
C GLN A 82 -21.98 -17.98 0.53
N HIS A 83 -20.82 -18.59 0.30
CA HIS A 83 -20.37 -19.76 1.04
C HIS A 83 -20.17 -19.46 2.54
N ILE A 84 -19.79 -18.22 2.90
CA ILE A 84 -19.78 -17.72 4.28
C ILE A 84 -21.21 -17.60 4.86
N HIS A 85 -22.20 -17.27 4.03
CA HIS A 85 -23.62 -17.16 4.41
C HIS A 85 -24.35 -18.51 4.47
N GLU A 86 -23.81 -19.55 3.85
CA GLU A 86 -24.36 -20.92 3.84
C GLU A 86 -23.75 -21.83 4.93
N LEU A 87 -22.78 -21.34 5.71
CA LEU A 87 -22.25 -22.07 6.86
C LEU A 87 -23.38 -22.35 7.88
N PRO A 88 -23.44 -23.53 8.54
CA PRO A 88 -24.51 -23.88 9.49
C PRO A 88 -24.69 -22.98 10.71
N SER A 89 -23.86 -21.94 10.87
CA SER A 89 -23.98 -20.87 11.86
C SER A 89 -24.71 -19.62 11.33
N ALA A 90 -25.26 -19.67 10.12
CA ALA A 90 -26.05 -18.60 9.52
C ALA A 90 -27.32 -18.32 10.34
N ARG A 91 -27.34 -17.14 10.98
CA ARG A 91 -28.35 -16.72 11.95
C ARG A 91 -29.68 -16.33 11.29
N PRO A 92 -30.80 -16.39 12.04
CA PRO A 92 -32.06 -15.80 11.61
C PRO A 92 -31.93 -14.29 11.33
N PRO A 93 -32.79 -13.73 10.45
CA PRO A 93 -32.69 -12.34 10.02
C PRO A 93 -32.90 -11.36 11.19
N GLY A 94 -32.04 -10.35 11.27
CA GLY A 94 -32.11 -9.28 12.28
C GLY A 94 -31.00 -9.29 13.33
N GLN A 95 -30.16 -10.33 13.41
CA GLN A 95 -29.00 -10.35 14.30
C GLN A 95 -27.73 -9.97 13.52
N GLU A 96 -27.02 -8.94 13.96
CA GLU A 96 -25.76 -8.53 13.32
C GLU A 96 -24.74 -9.68 13.28
N LEU A 97 -23.93 -9.70 12.21
CA LEU A 97 -22.83 -10.65 12.10
C LEU A 97 -21.89 -10.49 13.29
N PRO A 98 -21.39 -11.58 13.91
CA PRO A 98 -20.39 -11.46 14.96
C PRO A 98 -19.16 -10.70 14.41
N PRO A 99 -18.52 -9.83 15.22
CA PRO A 99 -17.51 -8.88 14.74
C PRO A 99 -16.30 -9.55 14.05
N VAL A 100 -16.00 -10.79 14.44
CA VAL A 100 -15.00 -11.65 13.78
C VAL A 100 -15.35 -11.91 12.31
N LEU A 101 -16.62 -12.19 12.00
CA LEU A 101 -17.08 -12.51 10.64
C LEU A 101 -17.22 -11.23 9.79
N GLN A 102 -17.64 -10.11 10.37
CA GLN A 102 -17.59 -8.79 9.70
C GLN A 102 -16.14 -8.41 9.32
N SER A 103 -15.19 -8.70 10.21
CA SER A 103 -13.76 -8.50 9.98
C SER A 103 -13.24 -9.42 8.87
N ALA A 104 -13.60 -10.71 8.88
CA ALA A 104 -13.23 -11.66 7.84
C ALA A 104 -13.76 -11.26 6.45
N MET A 105 -15.04 -10.88 6.33
CA MET A 105 -15.61 -10.38 5.07
C MET A 105 -14.88 -9.13 4.56
N SER A 106 -14.49 -8.23 5.47
CA SER A 106 -13.70 -7.04 5.10
C SER A 106 -12.32 -7.43 4.56
N ILE A 107 -11.64 -8.40 5.17
CA ILE A 107 -10.34 -8.91 4.72
C ILE A 107 -10.46 -9.53 3.32
N VAL A 108 -11.49 -10.36 3.06
CA VAL A 108 -11.75 -10.95 1.75
C VAL A 108 -11.98 -9.88 0.68
N ILE A 109 -12.79 -8.86 0.98
CA ILE A 109 -13.04 -7.74 0.05
C ILE A 109 -11.75 -6.97 -0.26
N TYR A 110 -10.87 -6.73 0.73
CA TYR A 110 -9.61 -6.02 0.50
C TYR A 110 -8.56 -6.87 -0.22
N ALA A 111 -8.48 -8.17 0.07
CA ALA A 111 -7.62 -9.10 -0.65
C ALA A 111 -8.05 -9.22 -2.12
N ALA A 112 -9.36 -9.29 -2.36
CA ALA A 112 -9.92 -9.27 -3.71
C ALA A 112 -9.65 -7.96 -4.44
N ALA A 113 -9.89 -6.81 -3.79
CA ALA A 113 -9.55 -5.51 -4.36
C ALA A 113 -8.05 -5.41 -4.69
N ALA A 114 -7.15 -5.80 -3.78
CA ALA A 114 -5.71 -5.81 -4.04
C ALA A 114 -5.34 -6.73 -5.23
N THR A 115 -5.92 -7.93 -5.30
CA THR A 115 -5.71 -8.88 -6.41
C THR A 115 -6.19 -8.31 -7.75
N LEU A 116 -7.35 -7.65 -7.73
CA LEU A 116 -7.95 -6.96 -8.88
C LEU A 116 -7.00 -5.84 -9.35
N LEU A 117 -6.56 -4.94 -8.46
CA LEU A 117 -5.61 -3.87 -8.79
C LEU A 117 -4.29 -4.45 -9.35
N LEU A 118 -3.76 -5.53 -8.76
CA LEU A 118 -2.54 -6.20 -9.23
C LEU A 118 -2.71 -6.79 -10.64
N ALA A 119 -3.82 -7.47 -10.93
CA ALA A 119 -4.11 -8.05 -12.24
C ALA A 119 -4.21 -6.99 -13.36
N SER A 120 -4.64 -5.77 -13.03
CA SER A 120 -4.69 -4.66 -14.02
C SER A 120 -3.32 -4.26 -14.56
N HIS A 121 -2.26 -4.39 -13.75
CA HIS A 121 -0.89 -4.06 -14.12
C HIS A 121 -0.15 -5.19 -14.83
N ALA A 122 -0.81 -6.34 -15.07
CA ALA A 122 -0.30 -7.41 -15.92
C ALA A 122 -0.66 -7.23 -17.41
N HIS A 123 -1.49 -6.23 -17.73
CA HIS A 123 -2.07 -6.01 -19.06
C HIS A 123 -1.51 -4.76 -19.76
N SER A 124 -1.98 -4.44 -20.97
CA SER A 124 -1.56 -3.25 -21.72
C SER A 124 -1.95 -1.95 -20.99
N ARG A 125 -1.21 -0.86 -21.23
CA ARG A 125 -1.45 0.46 -20.58
C ARG A 125 -2.90 0.97 -20.73
N GLN A 126 -3.52 0.74 -21.89
CA GLN A 126 -4.92 1.10 -22.10
C GLN A 126 -5.87 0.26 -21.22
N ALA A 127 -5.62 -1.04 -21.10
CA ALA A 127 -6.39 -1.92 -20.22
C ALA A 127 -6.20 -1.55 -18.74
N GLN A 128 -4.98 -1.22 -18.30
CA GLN A 128 -4.69 -0.70 -16.97
C GLN A 128 -5.52 0.56 -16.65
N TRP A 129 -5.62 1.51 -17.59
CA TRP A 129 -6.39 2.75 -17.39
C TRP A 129 -7.92 2.51 -17.41
N LEU A 130 -8.43 1.68 -18.32
CA LEU A 130 -9.85 1.29 -18.32
C LEU A 130 -10.23 0.61 -17.00
N PHE A 131 -9.36 -0.27 -16.51
CA PHE A 131 -9.52 -0.91 -15.22
C PHE A 131 -9.44 0.07 -14.06
N ALA A 132 -8.52 1.04 -14.10
CA ALA A 132 -8.41 2.12 -13.12
C ALA A 132 -9.72 2.92 -13.02
N ALA A 133 -10.37 3.19 -14.15
CA ALA A 133 -11.65 3.90 -14.17
C ALA A 133 -12.77 3.05 -13.52
N VAL A 134 -12.88 1.77 -13.90
CA VAL A 134 -13.87 0.83 -13.32
C VAL A 134 -13.64 0.64 -11.81
N ALA A 135 -12.39 0.44 -11.38
CA ALA A 135 -12.04 0.26 -9.98
C ALA A 135 -12.28 1.55 -9.15
N GLY A 136 -11.91 2.72 -9.68
CA GLY A 136 -12.16 4.02 -9.05
C GLY A 136 -13.65 4.31 -8.86
N VAL A 137 -14.47 4.11 -9.90
CA VAL A 137 -15.93 4.25 -9.82
C VAL A 137 -16.53 3.24 -8.84
N SER A 138 -16.13 1.97 -8.91
CA SER A 138 -16.62 0.91 -8.01
C SER A 138 -16.31 1.23 -6.53
N MET A 139 -15.10 1.70 -6.24
CA MET A 139 -14.69 2.08 -4.88
C MET A 139 -15.38 3.37 -4.40
N GLY A 140 -15.62 4.34 -5.27
CA GLY A 140 -16.43 5.53 -4.96
C GLY A 140 -17.86 5.17 -4.58
N LEU A 141 -18.51 4.31 -5.37
CA LEU A 141 -19.85 3.79 -5.11
C LEU A 141 -19.92 2.96 -3.81
N TYR A 142 -18.95 2.07 -3.58
CA TYR A 142 -18.84 1.29 -2.35
C TYR A 142 -18.68 2.19 -1.12
N SER A 143 -17.80 3.19 -1.20
CA SER A 143 -17.52 4.12 -0.10
C SER A 143 -18.73 4.97 0.26
N ARG A 144 -19.51 5.40 -0.75
CA ARG A 144 -20.81 6.06 -0.56
C ARG A 144 -21.82 5.12 0.10
N LYS A 145 -21.94 3.87 -0.37
CA LYS A 145 -22.86 2.86 0.21
C LYS A 145 -22.52 2.52 1.68
N LYS A 146 -21.25 2.62 2.09
CA LYS A 146 -20.80 2.44 3.48
C LYS A 146 -20.84 3.72 4.33
N GLY A 147 -21.27 4.86 3.77
CA GLY A 147 -21.34 6.15 4.44
C GLY A 147 -19.99 6.76 4.78
N TYR A 148 -18.88 6.35 4.14
CA TYR A 148 -17.55 6.91 4.39
C TYR A 148 -17.34 8.28 3.72
N VAL A 149 -18.03 8.51 2.59
CA VAL A 149 -17.89 9.71 1.75
C VAL A 149 -19.27 10.19 1.28
N SER A 150 -19.42 11.50 1.11
CA SER A 150 -20.62 12.07 0.49
C SER A 150 -20.65 11.79 -1.01
N THR A 151 -21.78 12.07 -1.69
CA THR A 151 -21.87 11.91 -3.16
C THR A 151 -20.77 12.69 -3.89
N SER A 152 -20.42 13.88 -3.40
CA SER A 152 -19.33 14.69 -3.95
C SER A 152 -17.95 14.06 -3.67
N GLY A 153 -17.76 13.55 -2.43
CA GLY A 153 -16.55 12.84 -2.02
C GLY A 153 -16.31 11.56 -2.82
N ALA A 154 -17.37 10.84 -3.20
CA ALA A 154 -17.28 9.64 -4.02
C ALA A 154 -16.74 9.93 -5.44
N ILE A 155 -17.16 11.04 -6.06
CA ILE A 155 -16.67 11.47 -7.38
C ILE A 155 -15.19 11.86 -7.28
N ALA A 156 -14.83 12.69 -6.28
CA ALA A 156 -13.45 13.07 -6.03
C ALA A 156 -12.55 11.84 -5.77
N ALA A 157 -13.03 10.87 -4.99
CA ALA A 157 -12.31 9.64 -4.70
C ALA A 157 -12.12 8.75 -5.94
N ALA A 158 -13.10 8.72 -6.86
CA ALA A 158 -12.95 8.01 -8.13
C ALA A 158 -11.88 8.67 -9.02
N CYS A 159 -11.83 10.00 -9.12
CA CYS A 159 -10.81 10.73 -9.89
C CYS A 159 -9.40 10.56 -9.27
N VAL A 160 -9.27 10.71 -7.96
CA VAL A 160 -8.01 10.51 -7.21
C VAL A 160 -7.54 9.06 -7.34
N GLY A 161 -8.44 8.09 -7.16
CA GLY A 161 -8.14 6.66 -7.29
C GLY A 161 -7.70 6.28 -8.71
N PHE A 162 -8.38 6.79 -9.73
CA PHE A 162 -8.00 6.62 -11.14
C PHE A 162 -6.57 7.13 -11.40
N ALA A 163 -6.27 8.36 -11.01
CA ALA A 163 -4.97 8.98 -11.26
C ALA A 163 -3.82 8.23 -10.56
N ASN A 164 -4.04 7.74 -9.33
CA ASN A 164 -3.06 6.91 -8.63
C ASN A 164 -2.88 5.55 -9.33
N GLN A 165 -3.96 4.85 -9.67
CA GLN A 165 -3.92 3.53 -10.33
C GLN A 165 -3.34 3.59 -11.76
N ALA A 166 -3.53 4.70 -12.47
CA ALA A 166 -2.91 4.95 -13.76
C ALA A 166 -1.40 5.21 -13.68
N SER A 167 -0.88 5.58 -12.49
CA SER A 167 0.52 5.97 -12.27
C SER A 167 1.46 4.80 -11.96
N SER A 168 1.03 3.87 -11.09
CA SER A 168 1.81 2.76 -10.53
C SER A 168 0.85 1.84 -9.76
N ILE A 169 1.21 0.59 -9.46
CA ILE A 169 0.38 -0.27 -8.59
C ILE A 169 0.56 0.05 -7.10
N ARG A 170 1.66 0.71 -6.74
CA ARG A 170 2.00 1.01 -5.34
C ARG A 170 1.19 2.18 -4.82
N ALA A 171 1.04 3.23 -5.63
CA ALA A 171 0.24 4.39 -5.32
C ALA A 171 -1.23 4.09 -4.89
N PRO A 172 -2.05 3.36 -5.68
CA PRO A 172 -3.43 3.04 -5.32
C PRO A 172 -3.52 2.11 -4.11
N VAL A 173 -2.63 1.12 -3.99
CA VAL A 173 -2.60 0.19 -2.84
C VAL A 173 -2.31 0.96 -1.55
N THR A 174 -1.36 1.90 -1.56
CA THR A 174 -1.07 2.79 -0.42
C THR A 174 -2.24 3.74 -0.13
N LEU A 175 -2.81 4.40 -1.14
CA LEU A 175 -3.99 5.27 -0.98
C LEU A 175 -5.17 4.53 -0.34
N PHE A 176 -5.50 3.32 -0.82
CA PHE A 176 -6.58 2.52 -0.27
C PHE A 176 -6.27 2.02 1.14
N ALA A 177 -5.05 1.60 1.43
CA ALA A 177 -4.66 1.20 2.79
C ALA A 177 -4.84 2.34 3.80
N PHE A 178 -4.40 3.55 3.47
CA PHE A 178 -4.62 4.75 4.29
C PHE A 178 -6.12 5.07 4.45
N PHE A 179 -6.88 5.09 3.35
CA PHE A 179 -8.31 5.40 3.39
C PHE A 179 -9.09 4.39 4.24
N LEU A 180 -8.82 3.09 4.07
CA LEU A 180 -9.55 2.02 4.77
C LEU A 180 -9.15 1.92 6.25
N SER A 181 -7.85 2.04 6.58
CA SER A 181 -7.40 2.01 7.98
C SER A 181 -7.97 3.20 8.76
N SER A 182 -7.85 4.41 8.21
CA SER A 182 -8.35 5.65 8.83
C SER A 182 -9.87 5.62 8.98
N SER A 183 -10.62 5.18 7.97
CA SER A 183 -12.09 5.13 8.05
C SER A 183 -12.60 4.09 9.05
N LYS A 184 -11.88 2.97 9.24
CA LYS A 184 -12.20 1.99 10.30
C LYS A 184 -11.89 2.54 11.68
N LEU A 185 -10.75 3.22 11.83
CA LEU A 185 -10.34 3.76 13.12
C LEU A 185 -11.29 4.85 13.62
N THR A 186 -11.77 5.71 12.70
CA THR A 186 -12.83 6.68 13.01
C THR A 186 -14.13 6.03 13.45
N LYS A 187 -14.62 5.00 12.74
CA LYS A 187 -15.81 4.27 13.20
C LYS A 187 -15.62 3.57 14.55
N LEU A 188 -14.46 2.96 14.79
CA LEU A 188 -14.15 2.37 16.10
C LEU A 188 -14.17 3.42 17.22
N LYS A 189 -13.65 4.63 16.98
CA LYS A 189 -13.74 5.74 17.92
C LYS A 189 -15.18 6.24 18.12
N GLU A 190 -15.99 6.26 17.06
CA GLU A 190 -17.42 6.59 17.14
C GLU A 190 -18.17 5.56 18.00
N GLU A 191 -17.96 4.27 17.76
CA GLU A 191 -18.54 3.15 18.53
C GLU A 191 -18.08 3.16 20.00
N LEU A 192 -16.81 3.51 20.28
CA LEU A 192 -16.29 3.61 21.66
C LEU A 192 -16.68 4.90 22.39
N LYS A 193 -17.30 5.87 21.71
CA LYS A 193 -17.72 7.16 22.30
C LYS A 193 -19.22 7.44 22.16
N SER A 194 -20.00 6.58 21.50
CA SER A 194 -21.45 6.75 21.31
C SER A 194 -22.22 6.85 22.62
N ASP A 195 -21.74 6.18 23.67
CA ASP A 195 -22.38 6.14 24.99
C ASP A 195 -22.08 7.39 25.84
N THR A 196 -21.34 8.36 25.29
CA THR A 196 -21.11 9.67 25.92
C THR A 196 -22.00 10.71 25.25
N GLU A 197 -22.95 11.30 25.99
CA GLU A 197 -24.04 12.17 25.49
C GLU A 197 -23.61 13.38 24.64
N ASP A 198 -22.33 13.73 24.66
CA ASP A 198 -21.73 14.87 23.95
C ASP A 198 -21.04 14.53 22.62
N PHE A 199 -21.05 13.27 22.20
CA PHE A 199 -20.29 12.84 21.02
C PHE A 199 -21.00 13.20 19.70
N LYS A 200 -20.45 14.18 18.97
CA LYS A 200 -20.79 14.38 17.55
C LYS A 200 -20.17 13.25 16.71
N ALA A 201 -21.02 12.36 16.19
CA ALA A 201 -20.65 11.41 15.15
C ALA A 201 -19.93 12.10 13.98
N GLY A 202 -18.91 11.45 13.42
CA GLY A 202 -18.13 11.97 12.31
C GLY A 202 -18.98 12.14 11.06
N GLY A 203 -18.78 13.27 10.38
CA GLY A 203 -19.43 13.52 9.09
C GLY A 203 -18.84 12.67 7.97
N GLN A 204 -19.65 12.37 6.96
CA GLN A 204 -19.17 11.76 5.71
C GLN A 204 -18.10 12.67 5.07
N ARG A 205 -17.01 12.10 4.56
CA ARG A 205 -15.96 12.93 3.93
C ARG A 205 -16.45 13.58 2.64
N ASP A 206 -16.34 14.90 2.57
CA ASP A 206 -16.72 15.70 1.41
C ASP A 206 -15.61 15.79 0.36
N TRP A 207 -15.97 16.19 -0.86
CA TRP A 207 -15.02 16.36 -1.97
C TRP A 207 -13.82 17.25 -1.59
N LYS A 208 -14.04 18.30 -0.79
CA LYS A 208 -12.98 19.19 -0.31
C LYS A 208 -11.95 18.44 0.53
N GLN A 209 -12.39 17.61 1.48
CA GLN A 209 -11.49 16.80 2.30
C GLN A 209 -10.75 15.75 1.45
N VAL A 210 -11.47 15.07 0.55
CA VAL A 210 -10.88 14.07 -0.35
C VAL A 210 -9.82 14.69 -1.27
N VAL A 211 -10.06 15.89 -1.81
CA VAL A 211 -9.08 16.61 -2.65
C VAL A 211 -7.93 17.16 -1.82
N CYS A 212 -8.17 17.80 -0.66
CA CYS A 212 -7.09 18.35 0.17
C CYS A 212 -6.10 17.27 0.63
N THR A 213 -6.57 16.10 1.05
CA THR A 213 -5.71 14.97 1.44
C THR A 213 -5.19 14.16 0.24
N GLY A 214 -5.94 14.12 -0.87
CA GLY A 214 -5.60 13.29 -2.03
C GLY A 214 -4.71 13.96 -3.08
N LEU A 215 -4.77 15.29 -3.24
CA LEU A 215 -4.19 15.98 -4.40
C LEU A 215 -2.66 15.93 -4.42
N ILE A 216 -2.00 16.30 -3.32
CA ILE A 216 -0.53 16.31 -3.22
C ILE A 216 0.07 14.93 -3.55
N PRO A 217 -0.33 13.82 -2.88
CA PRO A 217 0.20 12.51 -3.22
C PRO A 217 -0.21 12.06 -4.63
N THR A 218 -1.37 12.45 -5.15
CA THR A 218 -1.76 12.15 -6.54
C THR A 218 -0.81 12.83 -7.55
N VAL A 219 -0.44 14.09 -7.32
CA VAL A 219 0.53 14.80 -8.17
C VAL A 219 1.90 14.11 -8.11
N LEU A 220 2.37 13.74 -6.92
CA LEU A 220 3.62 12.99 -6.76
C LEU A 220 3.58 11.62 -7.48
N ALA A 221 2.45 10.91 -7.39
CA ALA A 221 2.22 9.65 -8.10
C ALA A 221 2.29 9.84 -9.61
N VAL A 222 1.52 10.79 -10.17
CA VAL A 222 1.47 11.05 -11.62
C VAL A 222 2.82 11.48 -12.18
N LEU A 223 3.54 12.36 -11.48
CA LEU A 223 4.89 12.77 -11.88
C LEU A 223 5.89 11.61 -11.85
N SER A 224 5.78 10.72 -10.84
CA SER A 224 6.64 9.53 -10.74
C SER A 224 6.32 8.52 -11.85
N GLY A 225 5.03 8.31 -12.15
CA GLY A 225 4.57 7.46 -13.23
C GLY A 225 5.07 7.97 -14.58
N HIS A 226 4.94 9.26 -14.85
CA HIS A 226 5.49 9.88 -16.05
C HIS A 226 7.02 9.64 -16.20
N GLN A 227 7.80 9.81 -15.12
CA GLN A 227 9.24 9.56 -15.14
C GLN A 227 9.63 8.08 -15.32
N ALA A 228 8.79 7.15 -14.89
CA ALA A 228 9.02 5.71 -15.00
C ALA A 228 8.28 5.04 -16.17
N GLY A 229 7.62 5.82 -17.04
CA GLY A 229 6.85 5.29 -18.18
C GLY A 229 5.56 4.56 -17.80
N PHE A 230 5.01 4.85 -16.61
CA PHE A 230 3.88 4.18 -15.95
C PHE A 230 4.15 2.73 -15.53
N VAL A 231 5.42 2.44 -15.20
CA VAL A 231 5.92 1.13 -14.75
C VAL A 231 6.57 1.28 -13.38
N ASP A 232 6.46 0.27 -12.50
CA ASP A 232 7.16 0.30 -11.22
C ASP A 232 8.67 0.03 -11.36
N LEU A 233 9.45 0.96 -10.82
CA LEU A 233 10.89 0.84 -10.61
C LEU A 233 11.25 0.76 -9.11
N PRO A 234 12.32 0.04 -8.72
CA PRO A 234 12.85 0.09 -7.36
C PRO A 234 13.41 1.49 -7.07
N LEU A 235 13.32 1.93 -5.81
CA LEU A 235 13.85 3.22 -5.38
C LEU A 235 15.39 3.19 -5.35
N GLY A 236 16.06 4.34 -5.45
CA GLY A 236 17.52 4.43 -5.27
C GLY A 236 18.38 3.98 -6.45
N ALA A 237 17.78 3.61 -7.59
CA ALA A 237 18.54 3.51 -8.84
C ALA A 237 19.14 4.88 -9.19
N ALA A 238 20.46 4.96 -9.37
CA ALA A 238 21.17 6.24 -9.56
C ALA A 238 20.68 7.06 -10.76
N ALA A 239 20.15 6.39 -11.80
CA ALA A 239 19.53 6.99 -12.97
C ALA A 239 18.17 7.69 -12.69
N HIS A 240 17.53 7.40 -11.55
CA HIS A 240 16.15 7.83 -11.23
C HIS A 240 16.04 8.46 -9.83
N ARG A 241 16.93 9.42 -9.52
CA ARG A 241 16.89 10.21 -8.27
C ARG A 241 15.56 10.94 -8.07
N ALA A 242 15.04 11.58 -9.12
CA ALA A 242 13.78 12.33 -9.06
C ALA A 242 12.59 11.41 -8.74
N TYR A 243 12.48 10.27 -9.41
CA TYR A 243 11.47 9.24 -9.12
C TYR A 243 11.55 8.75 -7.66
N THR A 244 12.77 8.53 -7.16
CA THR A 244 13.01 8.13 -5.77
C THR A 244 12.54 9.19 -4.78
N ALA A 245 12.78 10.48 -5.07
CA ALA A 245 12.31 11.59 -4.26
C ALA A 245 10.77 11.73 -4.30
N LEU A 246 10.15 11.61 -5.47
CA LEU A 246 8.70 11.67 -5.64
C LEU A 246 7.97 10.52 -4.90
N MET A 247 8.46 9.29 -5.05
CA MET A 247 7.91 8.12 -4.37
C MET A 247 8.23 8.09 -2.86
N GLY A 248 9.40 8.61 -2.46
CA GLY A 248 9.73 8.82 -1.05
C GLY A 248 8.82 9.86 -0.39
N GLY A 249 8.57 10.98 -1.07
CA GLY A 249 7.62 12.02 -0.62
C GLY A 249 6.17 11.52 -0.59
N PHE A 250 5.79 10.67 -1.55
CA PHE A 250 4.47 10.02 -1.58
C PHE A 250 4.26 9.10 -0.36
N LEU A 251 5.23 8.23 -0.07
CA LEU A 251 5.21 7.38 1.13
C LEU A 251 5.22 8.23 2.39
N GLY A 252 6.10 9.23 2.47
CA GLY A 252 6.21 10.14 3.60
C GLY A 252 4.89 10.84 3.90
N TYR A 253 4.23 11.41 2.87
CA TYR A 253 2.94 12.08 2.99
C TYR A 253 1.87 11.15 3.60
N PHE A 254 1.67 9.96 3.01
CA PHE A 254 0.65 9.04 3.54
C PHE A 254 1.02 8.46 4.91
N ALA A 255 2.30 8.26 5.20
CA ALA A 255 2.76 7.85 6.52
C ALA A 255 2.50 8.94 7.56
N CYS A 256 2.79 10.22 7.27
CA CYS A 256 2.46 11.37 8.11
C CYS A 256 0.96 11.41 8.41
N CYS A 257 0.09 11.42 7.38
CA CYS A 257 -1.35 11.49 7.56
C CYS A 257 -1.93 10.27 8.29
N CYS A 258 -1.39 9.07 8.04
CA CYS A 258 -1.82 7.86 8.75
C CYS A 258 -1.38 7.88 10.21
N GLY A 259 -0.13 8.27 10.49
CA GLY A 259 0.41 8.37 11.85
C GLY A 259 -0.34 9.40 12.68
N ASP A 260 -0.63 10.57 12.10
CA ASP A 260 -1.43 11.62 12.72
C ASP A 260 -2.88 11.18 13.01
N THR A 261 -3.55 10.57 12.02
CA THR A 261 -4.89 10.00 12.22
C THR A 261 -4.86 8.94 13.33
N TRP A 262 -3.88 8.04 13.34
CA TRP A 262 -3.82 7.01 14.37
C TRP A 262 -3.53 7.58 15.76
N ALA A 263 -2.68 8.61 15.84
CA ALA A 263 -2.37 9.31 17.08
C ALA A 263 -3.56 10.07 17.66
N SER A 264 -4.31 10.80 16.84
CA SER A 264 -5.46 11.59 17.27
C SER A 264 -6.68 10.74 17.61
N GLU A 265 -6.87 9.60 16.93
CA GLU A 265 -7.97 8.68 17.19
C GLU A 265 -7.70 7.80 18.43
N LEU A 266 -6.55 7.13 18.50
CA LEU A 266 -6.19 6.25 19.64
C LEU A 266 -5.66 7.03 20.85
N GLY A 267 -4.92 8.11 20.65
CA GLY A 267 -4.37 8.92 21.74
C GLY A 267 -5.45 9.59 22.60
N GLN A 268 -6.62 9.89 22.02
CA GLN A 268 -7.78 10.38 22.76
C GLN A 268 -8.44 9.32 23.66
N LEU A 269 -8.20 8.03 23.42
CA LEU A 269 -8.65 6.91 24.26
C LEU A 269 -7.68 6.63 25.42
N SER A 270 -6.51 7.29 25.45
CA SER A 270 -5.54 7.13 26.53
C SER A 270 -6.13 7.54 27.88
N GLN A 271 -5.87 6.75 28.92
CA GLN A 271 -6.23 7.12 30.29
C GLN A 271 -5.29 8.21 30.87
N GLN A 272 -4.07 8.34 30.33
CA GLN A 272 -3.12 9.34 30.76
C GLN A 272 -3.55 10.75 30.32
N GLN A 273 -3.21 11.76 31.12
CA GLN A 273 -3.39 13.17 30.73
C GLN A 273 -2.42 13.52 29.59
N PRO A 274 -2.90 14.07 28.46
CA PRO A 274 -2.03 14.59 27.42
C PRO A 274 -1.12 15.70 27.94
N ARG A 275 0.05 15.86 27.33
CA ARG A 275 0.98 16.96 27.61
C ARG A 275 1.13 17.84 26.37
N LEU A 276 1.13 19.15 26.53
CA LEU A 276 1.33 20.07 25.40
C LEU A 276 2.74 19.91 24.84
N ILE A 277 2.89 19.75 23.52
CA ILE A 277 4.20 19.49 22.89
C ILE A 277 5.23 20.61 23.09
N THR A 278 4.78 21.86 23.29
CA THR A 278 5.65 23.04 23.46
C THR A 278 6.11 23.25 24.90
N THR A 279 5.25 23.02 25.89
CA THR A 279 5.53 23.34 27.31
C THR A 279 5.65 22.10 28.21
N PHE A 280 5.34 20.91 27.69
CA PHE A 280 5.24 19.63 28.40
C PHE A 280 4.28 19.62 29.61
N ARG A 281 3.47 20.67 29.80
CA ARG A 281 2.47 20.76 30.86
C ARG A 281 1.29 19.83 30.57
N PRO A 282 0.69 19.19 31.60
CA PRO A 282 -0.53 18.41 31.42
C PRO A 282 -1.70 19.32 30.98
N VAL A 283 -2.46 18.86 30.00
CA VAL A 283 -3.62 19.57 29.43
C VAL A 283 -4.85 18.66 29.39
N ARG A 284 -6.05 19.23 29.26
CA ARG A 284 -7.30 18.47 29.18
C ARG A 284 -7.35 17.63 27.89
N LYS A 285 -7.99 16.46 27.93
CA LYS A 285 -8.16 15.59 26.75
C LYS A 285 -8.92 16.35 25.65
N GLY A 286 -8.36 16.40 24.44
CA GLY A 286 -8.91 17.16 23.31
C GLY A 286 -8.33 18.57 23.12
N THR A 287 -7.30 18.95 23.89
CA THR A 287 -6.54 20.20 23.65
C THR A 287 -5.67 20.04 22.39
N ASN A 288 -5.69 21.01 21.47
CA ASN A 288 -4.84 20.95 20.27
C ASN A 288 -3.36 20.97 20.67
N GLY A 289 -2.53 20.15 20.01
CA GLY A 289 -1.12 19.97 20.36
C GLY A 289 -0.82 19.20 21.65
N GLY A 290 -1.84 18.59 22.27
CA GLY A 290 -1.66 17.67 23.39
C GLY A 290 -1.28 16.26 22.94
N VAL A 291 -0.05 15.82 23.25
CA VAL A 291 0.47 14.48 22.92
C VAL A 291 0.33 13.49 24.09
N THR A 292 0.14 12.21 23.79
CA THR A 292 0.17 11.09 24.76
C THR A 292 1.12 10.00 24.28
N TRP A 293 1.69 9.20 25.20
CA TRP A 293 2.54 8.06 24.82
C TRP A 293 1.80 7.03 23.95
N LEU A 294 0.50 6.83 24.20
CA LEU A 294 -0.36 5.99 23.35
C LEU A 294 -0.51 6.58 21.94
N GLY A 295 -0.69 7.89 21.81
CA GLY A 295 -0.75 8.58 20.52
C GLY A 295 0.56 8.49 19.74
N LEU A 296 1.70 8.67 20.40
CA LEU A 296 3.02 8.52 19.77
C LEU A 296 3.29 7.08 19.31
N GLY A 297 2.93 6.08 20.13
CA GLY A 297 3.01 4.66 19.74
C GLY A 297 2.07 4.31 18.57
N ALA A 298 0.85 4.84 18.57
CA ALA A 298 -0.10 4.71 17.48
C ALA A 298 0.40 5.38 16.19
N SER A 299 1.08 6.52 16.30
CA SER A 299 1.70 7.21 15.17
C SER A 299 2.80 6.39 14.50
N VAL A 300 3.72 5.83 15.30
CA VAL A 300 4.76 4.91 14.83
C VAL A 300 4.13 3.68 14.19
N ALA A 301 3.07 3.10 14.78
CA ALA A 301 2.36 1.96 14.22
C ALA A 301 1.68 2.28 12.87
N GLY A 302 1.06 3.45 12.74
CA GLY A 302 0.47 3.91 11.47
C GLY A 302 1.53 4.14 10.39
N GLY A 303 2.66 4.73 10.74
CA GLY A 303 3.81 4.90 9.84
C GLY A 303 4.42 3.57 9.40
N LEU A 304 4.62 2.63 10.33
CA LEU A 304 5.07 1.25 10.06
C LEU A 304 4.11 0.53 9.11
N PHE A 305 2.79 0.64 9.35
CA PHE A 305 1.76 0.07 8.49
C PHE A 305 1.85 0.61 7.07
N MET A 306 1.95 1.93 6.87
CA MET A 306 2.06 2.51 5.54
C MET A 306 3.36 2.12 4.83
N GLY A 307 4.48 2.10 5.55
CA GLY A 307 5.77 1.64 5.03
C GLY A 307 5.78 0.16 4.62
N LEU A 308 5.15 -0.70 5.43
CA LEU A 308 4.96 -2.13 5.15
C LEU A 308 4.09 -2.35 3.91
N VAL A 309 2.96 -1.64 3.80
CA VAL A 309 2.08 -1.71 2.62
C VAL A 309 2.83 -1.27 1.36
N PHE A 310 3.55 -0.15 1.41
CA PHE A 310 4.29 0.35 0.26
C PHE A 310 5.40 -0.63 -0.18
N TRP A 311 6.18 -1.16 0.76
CA TRP A 311 7.20 -2.18 0.46
C TRP A 311 6.57 -3.48 -0.09
N ALA A 312 5.54 -4.02 0.56
CA ALA A 312 4.85 -5.24 0.11
C ALA A 312 4.23 -5.09 -1.28
N SER A 313 3.68 -3.91 -1.61
CA SER A 313 3.14 -3.62 -2.95
C SER A 313 4.23 -3.67 -4.04
N ALA A 314 5.49 -3.37 -3.72
CA ALA A 314 6.62 -3.55 -4.64
C ALA A 314 6.98 -5.04 -4.86
N LEU A 315 6.79 -5.90 -3.86
CA LEU A 315 6.99 -7.36 -3.99
C LEU A 315 5.89 -8.01 -4.84
N ALA A 316 4.69 -7.45 -4.80
CA ALA A 316 3.53 -7.91 -5.55
C ALA A 316 3.48 -7.36 -7.00
N SER A 317 4.09 -6.20 -7.27
CA SER A 317 4.04 -5.53 -8.58
C SER A 317 4.42 -6.47 -9.74
N PRO A 318 3.53 -6.73 -10.72
CA PRO A 318 3.82 -7.59 -11.86
C PRO A 318 5.02 -7.10 -12.67
N SER A 319 5.17 -5.78 -12.84
CA SER A 319 6.25 -5.16 -13.58
C SER A 319 7.63 -5.45 -12.98
N LEU A 320 7.74 -5.39 -11.64
CA LEU A 320 8.98 -5.73 -10.94
C LEU A 320 9.22 -7.23 -10.97
N ARG A 321 8.20 -8.07 -10.74
CA ARG A 321 8.31 -9.53 -10.76
C ARG A 321 8.72 -10.09 -12.13
N ALA A 322 8.34 -9.43 -13.22
CA ALA A 322 8.78 -9.78 -14.58
C ALA A 322 10.29 -9.55 -14.81
N GLN A 323 10.97 -8.79 -13.95
CA GLN A 323 12.39 -8.46 -14.08
C GLN A 323 13.17 -8.85 -12.81
N PRO A 324 13.73 -10.08 -12.73
CA PRO A 324 14.44 -10.60 -11.56
C PRO A 324 15.46 -9.64 -10.90
N PRO A 325 16.33 -8.91 -11.63
CA PRO A 325 17.26 -7.97 -10.97
C PRO A 325 16.54 -6.83 -10.25
N LEU A 326 15.49 -6.25 -10.86
CA LEU A 326 14.68 -5.18 -10.24
C LEU A 326 13.87 -5.71 -9.05
N HIS A 327 13.29 -6.91 -9.15
CA HIS A 327 12.62 -7.55 -8.04
C HIS A 327 13.56 -7.75 -6.85
N SER A 328 14.78 -8.27 -7.08
CA SER A 328 15.77 -8.44 -6.01
C SER A 328 16.15 -7.11 -5.35
N ALA A 329 16.22 -6.02 -6.13
CA ALA A 329 16.49 -4.68 -5.62
C ALA A 329 15.34 -4.18 -4.74
N ALA A 330 14.08 -4.37 -5.16
CA ALA A 330 12.88 -4.02 -4.40
C ALA A 330 12.78 -4.79 -3.07
N VAL A 331 13.10 -6.10 -3.06
CA VAL A 331 13.13 -6.92 -1.84
C VAL A 331 14.06 -6.33 -0.78
N ARG A 332 15.25 -5.86 -1.18
CA ARG A 332 16.24 -5.27 -0.26
C ARG A 332 15.82 -3.94 0.37
N GLN A 333 14.71 -3.32 -0.07
CA GLN A 333 14.27 -1.99 0.39
C GLN A 333 13.36 -2.03 1.64
N TRP A 334 13.52 -3.04 2.50
CA TRP A 334 12.75 -3.15 3.74
C TRP A 334 12.92 -1.93 4.67
N SER A 335 14.02 -1.18 4.54
CA SER A 335 14.26 0.09 5.24
C SER A 335 13.19 1.16 4.96
N LEU A 336 12.41 1.05 3.87
CA LEU A 336 11.25 1.90 3.62
C LEU A 336 10.17 1.77 4.71
N VAL A 337 10.12 0.63 5.42
CA VAL A 337 9.24 0.43 6.58
C VAL A 337 9.65 1.35 7.74
N LEU A 338 10.96 1.53 7.96
CA LEU A 338 11.50 2.46 8.95
C LEU A 338 11.30 3.93 8.52
N VAL A 339 11.47 4.23 7.22
CA VAL A 339 11.15 5.57 6.68
C VAL A 339 9.67 5.91 6.91
N GLY A 340 8.76 4.95 6.70
CA GLY A 340 7.34 5.11 7.03
C GLY A 340 7.12 5.37 8.53
N ALA A 341 7.73 4.59 9.41
CA ALA A 341 7.63 4.77 10.87
C ALA A 341 8.07 6.17 11.33
N LEU A 342 9.24 6.62 10.86
CA LEU A 342 9.79 7.93 11.18
C LEU A 342 8.93 9.06 10.59
N SER A 343 8.42 8.89 9.38
CA SER A 343 7.52 9.86 8.74
C SER A 343 6.20 9.99 9.51
N GLY A 344 5.59 8.87 9.92
CA GLY A 344 4.38 8.90 10.76
C GLY A 344 4.59 9.67 12.06
N LEU A 345 5.63 9.29 12.82
CA LEU A 345 6.00 9.95 14.07
C LEU A 345 6.25 11.46 13.87
N PHE A 346 7.07 11.83 12.88
CA PHE A 346 7.37 13.22 12.59
C PHE A 346 6.13 14.01 12.15
N GLY A 347 5.27 13.42 11.33
CA GLY A 347 4.02 14.02 10.87
C GLY A 347 3.07 14.37 12.03
N SER A 348 2.86 13.43 12.96
CA SER A 348 2.01 13.66 14.13
C SER A 348 2.61 14.66 15.13
N LEU A 349 3.94 14.68 15.29
CA LEU A 349 4.63 15.70 16.08
C LEU A 349 4.52 17.09 15.43
N LEU A 350 4.60 17.17 14.10
CA LEU A 350 4.47 18.41 13.34
C LEU A 350 3.02 18.94 13.37
N ASP A 351 2.01 18.08 13.22
CA ASP A 351 0.61 18.50 13.40
C ASP A 351 0.37 18.95 14.85
N SER A 352 0.87 18.22 15.84
CA SER A 352 0.79 18.65 17.25
C SER A 352 1.46 20.01 17.49
N LEU A 353 2.60 20.28 16.84
CA LEU A 353 3.29 21.57 16.94
C LEU A 353 2.50 22.71 16.28
N LEU A 354 1.94 22.48 15.10
CA LEU A 354 1.04 23.44 14.43
C LEU A 354 -0.26 23.64 15.22
N GLY A 355 -0.80 22.58 15.83
CA GLY A 355 -1.93 22.62 16.75
C GLY A 355 -1.63 23.48 17.98
N ALA A 356 -0.45 23.34 18.59
CA ALA A 356 -0.05 24.13 19.75
C ALA A 356 0.32 25.60 19.44
N THR A 357 0.62 25.95 18.18
CA THR A 357 1.13 27.28 17.80
C THR A 357 0.17 28.11 16.93
N VAL A 358 -0.67 27.45 16.12
CA VAL A 358 -1.56 28.10 15.14
C VAL A 358 -3.04 27.89 15.48
N GLN A 359 -3.41 26.79 16.14
CA GLN A 359 -4.81 26.48 16.42
C GLN A 359 -5.22 26.94 17.83
N TYR A 360 -6.14 27.91 17.89
CA TYR A 360 -6.72 28.34 19.16
C TYR A 360 -7.43 27.18 19.88
N THR A 361 -7.24 27.12 21.20
CA THR A 361 -7.93 26.19 22.08
C THR A 361 -8.33 26.93 23.36
N GLY A 362 -9.63 27.11 23.59
CA GLY A 362 -10.16 27.72 24.81
C GLY A 362 -11.16 26.79 25.51
N PHE A 363 -11.12 26.73 26.84
CA PHE A 363 -12.06 25.95 27.63
C PHE A 363 -13.32 26.78 27.94
N ASN A 364 -14.47 26.35 27.42
CA ASN A 364 -15.74 27.00 27.71
C ASN A 364 -16.29 26.51 29.06
N MET A 365 -16.26 27.41 30.06
CA MET A 365 -16.67 27.10 31.43
C MET A 365 -18.15 26.73 31.57
N LYS A 366 -19.03 27.29 30.72
CA LYS A 366 -20.48 27.02 30.77
C LYS A 366 -20.84 25.67 30.18
N THR A 367 -20.19 25.26 29.09
CA THR A 367 -20.45 23.99 28.42
C THR A 367 -19.51 22.86 28.86
N GLN A 368 -18.55 23.14 29.75
CA GLN A 368 -17.47 22.24 30.18
C GLN A 368 -16.69 21.56 29.04
N LYS A 369 -16.61 22.24 27.88
CA LYS A 369 -16.05 21.70 26.63
C LYS A 369 -14.89 22.54 26.13
N ILE A 370 -13.96 21.87 25.46
CA ILE A 370 -12.90 22.52 24.70
C ILE A 370 -13.48 23.08 23.40
N THR A 371 -13.13 24.32 23.08
CA THR A 371 -13.62 25.06 21.92
C THR A 371 -12.46 25.55 21.06
N GLY A 372 -12.53 25.27 19.76
CA GLY A 372 -11.55 25.73 18.75
C GLY A 372 -11.86 27.10 18.16
N LYS A 373 -12.70 27.90 18.82
CA LYS A 373 -13.08 29.26 18.41
C LYS A 373 -13.09 30.19 19.62
N PRO A 374 -12.47 31.37 19.55
CA PRO A 374 -12.58 32.36 20.62
C PRO A 374 -14.03 32.83 20.75
N GLY A 375 -14.46 33.06 21.98
CA GLY A 375 -15.80 33.52 22.33
C GLY A 375 -15.86 34.00 23.79
N PRO A 376 -16.89 34.75 24.19
CA PRO A 376 -16.94 35.43 25.49
C PRO A 376 -16.95 34.48 26.71
N ASP A 377 -17.25 33.20 26.47
CA ASP A 377 -17.33 32.16 27.51
C ASP A 377 -16.13 31.20 27.52
N ALA A 378 -15.14 31.40 26.63
CA ALA A 378 -13.93 30.58 26.53
C ALA A 378 -12.77 31.22 27.31
N GLY A 379 -12.40 30.60 28.43
CA GLY A 379 -11.17 30.93 29.17
C GLY A 379 -9.99 30.09 28.67
N GLU A 380 -8.77 30.52 29.01
CA GLU A 380 -7.54 29.73 28.82
C GLU A 380 -7.37 28.63 29.88
#